data_AF-A0AAW2NQS5-F1
#
_entry.id   AF-A0AAW2NQS5-F1
#
_cell.length_a   1.000
_cell.length_b   1.000
_cell.length_c   1.000
_cell.angle_alpha   90.00
_cell.angle_beta   90.00
_cell.angle_gamma   90.00
#
_symmetry.space_group_name_H-M   'P 1'
#
loop_
_entity.id
_entity.type
_entity.pdbx_description
1 polymer ?
#
loop_
_entity_poly.entity_id
_entity_poly.type
_entity_poly.pdbx_seq_one_letter_code
_entity_poly.pdbx_strand_id
1 'polypeptide(L)'
;NSYYDIMHHNKKPFYLKGAEEDSSIMDSYLMHSLNHIFRSRDLIGKNERKLAKDQEGISVEGDAYLDRGFTRPKVLILLPLAGIARRVVKRLIQLTPSKHKANVENLERFYEEFGSGRTESRDEDNDPEIPKPKKSAKPPDFQALLGRDNDNDHFVIGVKFTN
;
A
#
# COMPACT_ATOMS: atom_id res chain seq x y z
N ASN A 1 12.13 -3.45 20.63
CA ASN A 1 11.09 -2.83 19.78
C ASN A 1 10.30 -1.84 20.61
N SER A 2 10.62 -0.55 20.54
CA SER A 2 9.78 0.49 21.11
C SER A 2 8.68 0.84 20.11
N TYR A 3 7.44 0.61 20.49
CA TYR A 3 6.27 1.07 19.76
C TYR A 3 6.17 2.60 19.87
N TYR A 4 5.89 3.29 18.78
CA TYR A 4 5.68 4.74 18.75
C TYR A 4 4.44 5.06 17.92
N ASP A 5 3.49 5.75 18.54
CA ASP A 5 2.34 6.32 17.85
C ASP A 5 2.72 7.65 17.20
N ILE A 6 2.57 7.73 15.88
CA ILE A 6 2.70 9.00 15.14
C ILE A 6 1.29 9.49 14.84
N MET A 7 0.83 10.46 15.64
CA MET A 7 -0.50 11.03 15.50
C MET A 7 -0.43 12.39 14.78
N HIS A 8 -1.10 12.50 13.63
CA HIS A 8 -1.20 13.74 12.86
C HIS A 8 -2.52 14.46 13.17
N HIS A 9 -2.55 15.18 14.29
CA HIS A 9 -3.77 15.80 14.85
C HIS A 9 -4.27 17.04 14.07
N ASN A 10 -3.41 17.72 13.31
CA ASN A 10 -3.76 18.93 12.55
C ASN A 10 -4.19 18.63 11.11
N LYS A 11 -4.96 17.57 10.92
CA LYS A 11 -5.49 17.23 9.60
C LYS A 11 -6.65 18.17 9.29
N LYS A 12 -6.42 19.16 8.43
CA LYS A 12 -7.52 19.94 7.84
C LYS A 12 -8.47 18.98 7.11
N PRO A 13 -9.78 19.23 7.13
CA PRO A 13 -10.73 18.43 6.38
C PRO A 13 -10.32 18.32 4.91
N PHE A 14 -10.46 17.13 4.32
CA PHE A 14 -10.03 16.83 2.95
C PHE A 14 -10.66 17.78 1.90
N TYR A 15 -11.82 18.38 2.19
CA TYR A 15 -12.50 19.36 1.34
C TYR A 15 -11.97 20.80 1.47
N LEU A 16 -11.11 21.07 2.45
CA LEU A 16 -10.43 22.37 2.65
C LEU A 16 -8.96 22.36 2.18
N LYS A 17 -8.42 21.18 1.86
CA LYS A 17 -7.06 21.00 1.35
C LYS A 17 -7.09 20.74 -0.15
N GLY A 18 -6.17 21.36 -0.89
CA GLY A 18 -5.85 20.91 -2.24
C GLY A 18 -5.24 19.50 -2.21
N ALA A 19 -5.28 18.77 -3.32
CA ALA A 19 -4.81 17.39 -3.42
C ALA A 19 -3.33 17.18 -3.01
N GLU A 20 -2.51 18.25 -3.06
CA GLU A 20 -1.06 18.19 -2.88
C GLU A 20 -0.61 17.97 -1.43
N GLU A 21 -1.19 18.68 -0.45
CA GLU A 21 -0.76 18.56 0.96
C GLU A 21 -1.13 17.20 1.56
N ASP A 22 -2.20 16.57 1.07
CA ASP A 22 -2.57 15.20 1.43
C ASP A 22 -1.62 14.16 0.79
N SER A 23 -1.04 14.48 -0.37
CA SER A 23 -0.05 13.63 -1.04
C SER A 23 1.27 13.57 -0.26
N SER A 24 1.75 14.69 0.29
CA SER A 24 3.03 14.72 1.03
C SER A 24 2.99 13.84 2.30
N ILE A 25 1.90 13.91 3.07
CA ILE A 25 1.72 13.07 4.26
C ILE A 25 1.59 11.60 3.86
N MET A 26 0.83 11.33 2.80
CA MET A 26 0.70 9.99 2.21
C MET A 26 2.05 9.40 1.88
N ASP A 27 2.87 10.15 1.17
CA ASP A 27 4.22 9.73 0.78
C ASP A 27 5.10 9.45 1.98
N SER A 28 5.04 10.29 3.01
CA SER A 28 5.84 10.10 4.22
C SER A 28 5.57 8.76 4.90
N TYR A 29 4.30 8.41 5.18
CA TYR A 29 4.00 7.15 5.86
C TYR A 29 4.19 5.94 4.93
N LEU A 30 3.95 6.06 3.63
CA LEU A 30 4.19 4.99 2.67
C LEU A 30 5.68 4.70 2.49
N MET A 31 6.51 5.73 2.37
CA MET A 31 7.97 5.58 2.30
C MET A 31 8.52 4.97 3.60
N HIS A 32 8.02 5.41 4.76
CA HIS A 32 8.38 4.80 6.04
C HIS A 32 8.02 3.31 6.08
N SER A 33 6.81 2.97 5.62
CA SER A 33 6.32 1.59 5.54
C SER A 33 7.19 0.73 4.61
N LEU A 34 7.51 1.23 3.41
CA LEU A 34 8.39 0.55 2.45
C LEU A 34 9.78 0.30 3.05
N ASN A 35 10.37 1.32 3.70
CA ASN A 35 11.65 1.17 4.37
C ASN A 35 11.59 0.10 5.48
N HIS A 36 10.53 0.10 6.29
CA HIS A 36 10.35 -0.91 7.33
C HIS A 36 10.25 -2.32 6.74
N ILE A 37 9.52 -2.49 5.64
CA ILE A 37 9.38 -3.76 4.92
C ILE A 37 10.74 -4.26 4.39
N PHE A 38 11.47 -3.40 3.67
CA PHE A 38 12.76 -3.79 3.07
C PHE A 38 13.83 -4.06 4.13
N ARG A 39 13.94 -3.23 5.18
CA ARG A 39 14.88 -3.48 6.29
C ARG A 39 14.57 -4.77 7.03
N SER A 40 13.29 -5.05 7.27
CA SER A 40 12.85 -6.30 7.89
C SER A 40 13.24 -7.51 7.03
N ARG A 41 13.05 -7.40 5.71
CA ARG A 41 13.44 -8.45 4.76
C ARG A 41 14.96 -8.68 4.74
N ASP A 42 15.75 -7.62 4.71
CA ASP A 42 17.22 -7.71 4.73
C ASP A 42 17.74 -8.34 6.03
N LEU A 43 17.11 -8.02 7.17
CA LEU A 43 17.44 -8.61 8.47
C LEU A 43 17.16 -10.11 8.46
N ILE A 44 15.98 -10.52 7.99
CA ILE A 44 15.60 -11.93 7.84
C ILE A 44 16.61 -12.66 6.94
N GLY A 45 16.93 -12.10 5.78
CA GLY A 45 17.89 -12.71 4.87
C GLY A 45 19.30 -12.84 5.46
N LYS A 46 19.72 -11.91 6.32
CA LYS A 46 21.00 -12.01 7.06
C LYS A 46 20.94 -13.12 8.10
N ASN A 47 19.84 -13.21 8.85
CA ASN A 47 19.64 -14.23 9.88
C ASN A 47 19.55 -15.64 9.27
N GLU A 48 18.86 -15.80 8.14
CA GLU A 48 18.81 -17.06 7.39
C GLU A 48 20.20 -17.52 6.93
N ARG A 49 21.05 -16.60 6.45
CA ARG A 49 22.43 -16.93 6.06
C ARG A 49 23.32 -17.31 7.24
N LYS A 50 23.13 -16.70 8.42
CA LYS A 50 23.86 -17.08 9.64
C LYS A 50 23.45 -18.47 10.10
N LEU A 51 22.14 -18.70 10.18
CA LEU A 51 21.59 -20.01 10.54
C LEU A 51 22.03 -21.14 9.59
N ALA A 52 22.19 -20.86 8.30
CA ALA A 52 22.72 -21.84 7.34
C ALA A 52 24.20 -22.17 7.58
N LYS A 53 25.00 -21.25 8.13
CA LYS A 53 26.42 -21.46 8.45
C LYS A 53 26.62 -22.12 9.82
N ASP A 54 25.78 -21.78 10.78
CA ASP A 54 25.88 -22.24 12.17
C ASP A 54 25.34 -23.69 12.36
N GLN A 55 24.74 -24.29 11.32
CA GLN A 55 24.37 -25.72 11.32
C GLN A 55 25.57 -26.67 11.48
N GLU A 56 26.81 -26.19 11.31
CA GLU A 56 28.04 -26.97 11.49
C GLU A 56 28.65 -26.88 12.91
N GLY A 57 28.09 -26.08 13.83
CA GLY A 57 28.68 -25.89 15.17
C GLY A 57 27.70 -25.43 16.24
N ILE A 58 27.33 -26.37 17.12
CA ILE A 58 26.91 -26.25 18.53
C ILE A 58 26.10 -25.00 18.93
N SER A 59 24.86 -25.28 19.38
CA SER A 59 23.96 -24.43 20.17
C SER A 59 23.56 -23.09 19.54
N VAL A 60 22.57 -23.15 18.66
CA VAL A 60 21.76 -21.97 18.34
C VAL A 60 20.94 -21.66 19.59
N GLU A 61 21.24 -20.54 20.26
CA GLU A 61 20.33 -19.88 21.19
C GLU A 61 18.99 -19.73 20.48
N GLY A 62 18.03 -20.61 20.80
CA GLY A 62 16.72 -20.66 20.12
C GLY A 62 15.92 -19.36 20.19
N ASP A 63 16.39 -18.42 21.01
CA ASP A 63 15.81 -17.10 21.26
C ASP A 63 16.45 -15.98 20.42
N ALA A 64 17.55 -16.24 19.69
CA ALA A 64 18.28 -15.21 18.94
C ALA A 64 17.61 -14.81 17.61
N TYR A 65 16.75 -15.67 17.05
CA TYR A 65 16.16 -15.49 15.71
C TYR A 65 14.63 -15.66 15.72
N LEU A 66 13.95 -14.75 16.43
CA LEU A 66 12.48 -14.72 16.56
C LEU A 66 11.76 -14.08 15.35
N ASP A 67 12.43 -13.94 14.22
CA ASP A 67 11.90 -13.34 12.99
C ASP A 67 11.18 -14.36 12.07
N ARG A 68 11.08 -15.62 12.50
CA ARG A 68 10.50 -16.76 11.79
C ARG A 68 9.04 -17.10 12.13
N GLY A 69 8.20 -16.09 12.39
CA GLY A 69 6.76 -16.30 12.57
C GLY A 69 6.07 -16.91 11.33
N PHE A 70 4.99 -17.67 11.56
CA PHE A 70 4.15 -18.32 10.54
C PHE A 70 3.55 -17.31 9.55
N THR A 71 3.16 -16.13 10.04
CA THR A 71 2.79 -14.97 9.22
C THR A 71 3.76 -13.83 9.49
N ARG A 72 4.11 -13.07 8.44
CA ARG A 72 5.10 -11.97 8.52
C ARG A 72 4.51 -10.60 8.13
N PRO A 73 3.31 -10.20 8.60
CA PRO A 73 2.82 -8.84 8.38
C PRO A 73 3.79 -7.84 9.01
N LYS A 74 4.13 -6.78 8.28
CA LYS A 74 5.08 -5.74 8.73
C LYS A 74 4.40 -4.40 9.01
N VAL A 75 3.35 -4.11 8.26
CA VAL A 75 2.61 -2.85 8.34
C VAL A 75 1.13 -3.16 8.17
N LEU A 76 0.28 -2.59 9.02
CA LEU A 76 -1.17 -2.57 8.89
C LEU A 76 -1.60 -1.12 8.68
N ILE A 77 -2.37 -0.87 7.62
CA ILE A 77 -2.94 0.46 7.33
C ILE A 77 -4.45 0.35 7.40
N LEU A 78 -5.07 1.03 8.37
CA LEU A 78 -6.52 1.09 8.52
C LEU A 78 -7.04 2.28 7.70
N LEU A 79 -7.96 2.02 6.79
CA LEU A 79 -8.54 3.02 5.89
C LEU A 79 -10.07 2.90 5.92
N PRO A 80 -10.79 4.02 5.87
CA PRO A 80 -12.24 4.00 6.07
C PRO A 80 -13.00 3.56 4.81
N LEU A 81 -12.40 3.60 3.61
CA LEU A 81 -13.09 3.41 2.33
C LEU A 81 -12.19 2.73 1.29
N ALA A 82 -12.76 1.88 0.44
CA ALA A 82 -12.06 1.17 -0.63
C ALA A 82 -11.43 2.13 -1.65
N GLY A 83 -12.11 3.24 -1.98
CA GLY A 83 -11.57 4.28 -2.86
C GLY A 83 -10.28 4.91 -2.33
N ILE A 84 -10.16 5.06 -1.00
CA ILE A 84 -8.94 5.54 -0.34
C ILE A 84 -7.86 4.45 -0.34
N ALA A 85 -8.24 3.19 -0.11
CA ALA A 85 -7.32 2.06 -0.23
C ALA A 85 -6.70 1.96 -1.64
N ARG A 86 -7.51 2.17 -2.69
CA ARG A 86 -7.02 2.25 -4.08
C ARG A 86 -5.95 3.33 -4.26
N ARG A 87 -6.20 4.54 -3.75
CA ARG A 87 -5.23 5.66 -3.82
C ARG A 87 -3.93 5.30 -3.11
N VAL A 88 -4.03 4.75 -1.91
CA VAL A 88 -2.89 4.33 -1.09
C VAL A 88 -2.05 3.28 -1.80
N VAL A 89 -2.68 2.23 -2.35
CA VAL A 89 -1.97 1.15 -3.06
C VAL A 89 -1.36 1.65 -4.37
N LYS A 90 -2.10 2.47 -5.16
CA LYS A 90 -1.55 3.09 -6.39
C LYS A 90 -0.29 3.91 -6.06
N ARG A 91 -0.32 4.70 -4.99
CA ARG A 91 0.84 5.49 -4.56
C ARG A 91 1.97 4.63 -4.01
N LEU A 92 1.67 3.58 -3.25
CA LEU A 92 2.66 2.61 -2.76
C LEU A 92 3.43 1.95 -3.91
N ILE A 93 2.74 1.55 -4.98
CA ILE A 93 3.36 0.99 -6.19
C ILE A 93 4.22 2.03 -6.91
N GLN A 94 3.78 3.29 -6.97
CA GLN A 94 4.57 4.38 -7.57
C GLN A 94 5.87 4.64 -6.80
N LEU A 95 5.82 4.63 -5.46
CA LEU A 95 6.96 4.87 -4.57
C LEU A 95 7.91 3.67 -4.45
N THR A 96 7.47 2.47 -4.85
CA THR A 96 8.31 1.27 -4.82
C THR A 96 9.49 1.42 -5.80
N PRO A 97 10.75 1.22 -5.36
CA PRO A 97 11.91 1.32 -6.25
C PRO A 97 11.82 0.36 -7.43
N SER A 98 12.28 0.78 -8.62
CA SER A 98 12.18 -0.01 -9.86
C SER A 98 12.75 -1.43 -9.76
N LYS A 99 13.81 -1.61 -8.95
CA LYS A 99 14.42 -2.92 -8.64
C LYS A 99 13.42 -3.94 -8.06
N HIS A 100 12.38 -3.48 -7.39
CA HIS A 100 11.35 -4.29 -6.73
C HIS A 100 9.98 -4.19 -7.43
N LYS A 101 9.88 -3.47 -8.55
CA LYS A 101 8.63 -3.13 -9.23
C LYS A 101 8.34 -4.00 -10.46
N ALA A 102 9.24 -4.91 -10.83
CA ALA A 102 9.27 -5.54 -12.15
C ALA A 102 8.04 -6.40 -12.49
N ASN A 103 7.26 -6.87 -11.52
CA ASN A 103 5.99 -7.56 -11.79
C ASN A 103 4.99 -7.38 -10.64
N VAL A 104 3.93 -6.60 -10.87
CA VAL A 104 2.83 -6.44 -9.90
C VAL A 104 1.73 -7.44 -10.26
N GLU A 105 1.70 -8.57 -9.56
CA GLU A 105 0.68 -9.61 -9.73
C GLU A 105 -0.72 -9.10 -9.32
N ASN A 106 -1.76 -9.62 -9.99
CA ASN A 106 -3.18 -9.36 -9.66
C ASN A 106 -3.60 -7.88 -9.66
N LEU A 107 -2.85 -7.02 -10.35
CA LEU A 107 -3.16 -5.58 -10.42
C LEU A 107 -4.52 -5.32 -11.09
N GLU A 108 -4.87 -6.09 -12.12
CA GLU A 108 -6.17 -5.97 -12.80
C GLU A 108 -7.33 -6.30 -11.87
N ARG A 109 -7.28 -7.47 -11.21
CA ARG A 109 -8.27 -7.85 -10.19
C ARG A 109 -8.39 -6.82 -9.07
N PHE A 110 -7.27 -6.22 -8.66
CA PHE A 110 -7.30 -5.13 -7.68
C PHE A 110 -8.10 -3.93 -8.18
N TYR A 111 -7.88 -3.49 -9.43
CA TYR A 111 -8.62 -2.38 -10.00
C TYR A 111 -10.09 -2.70 -10.30
N GLU A 112 -10.44 -3.97 -10.52
CA GLU A 112 -11.83 -4.41 -10.61
C GLU A 112 -12.55 -4.30 -9.26
N GLU A 113 -11.92 -4.77 -8.18
CA GLU A 113 -12.53 -4.82 -6.84
C GLU A 113 -12.52 -3.46 -6.13
N PHE A 114 -11.43 -2.70 -6.28
CA PHE A 114 -11.24 -1.41 -5.61
C PHE A 114 -11.49 -0.21 -6.54
N GLY A 115 -11.70 -0.45 -7.83
CA GLY A 115 -12.04 0.57 -8.82
C GLY A 115 -13.45 0.40 -9.39
N SER A 116 -13.68 0.97 -10.58
CA SER A 116 -15.00 1.02 -11.22
C SER A 116 -15.22 -0.09 -12.25
N GLY A 117 -14.39 -1.16 -12.23
CA GLY A 117 -14.36 -2.16 -13.30
C GLY A 117 -13.89 -1.61 -14.66
N ARG A 118 -13.19 -0.48 -14.67
CA ARG A 118 -12.46 0.02 -15.85
C ARG A 118 -10.98 -0.10 -15.57
N THR A 119 -10.31 -0.97 -16.33
CA THR A 119 -8.86 -0.95 -16.46
C THR A 119 -8.48 0.46 -16.90
N GLU A 120 -7.79 1.23 -16.05
CA GLU A 120 -6.97 2.35 -16.53
C GLU A 120 -5.79 1.73 -17.29
N SER A 121 -6.10 1.10 -18.43
CA SER A 121 -5.12 0.88 -19.47
C SER A 121 -4.67 2.27 -19.88
N ARG A 122 -3.45 2.60 -19.45
CA ARG A 122 -2.50 3.54 -20.04
C ARG A 122 -3.13 4.71 -20.80
N ASP A 123 -2.75 5.91 -20.35
CA ASP A 123 -2.91 7.18 -21.06
C ASP A 123 -4.24 7.89 -20.79
N GLU A 124 -4.30 8.64 -19.69
CA GLU A 124 -5.31 9.68 -19.46
C GLU A 124 -5.15 10.91 -20.39
N ASP A 125 -4.43 10.79 -21.52
CA ASP A 125 -4.27 11.87 -22.49
C ASP A 125 -4.83 11.59 -23.90
N ASN A 126 -5.18 10.36 -24.30
CA ASN A 126 -5.77 10.12 -25.63
C ASN A 126 -6.54 8.79 -25.73
N ASP A 127 -7.86 8.78 -25.50
CA ASP A 127 -8.76 7.89 -26.27
C ASP A 127 -10.22 8.40 -26.21
N PRO A 128 -10.99 8.34 -27.31
CA PRO A 128 -12.24 9.05 -27.48
C PRO A 128 -13.43 8.30 -26.88
N GLU A 129 -14.33 9.10 -26.31
CA GLU A 129 -15.75 8.89 -26.08
C GLU A 129 -16.33 7.46 -26.26
N ILE A 130 -16.57 6.77 -25.15
CA ILE A 130 -17.73 5.88 -25.01
C ILE A 130 -18.56 6.35 -23.81
N PRO A 131 -19.66 7.09 -24.04
CA PRO A 131 -20.48 7.66 -22.98
C PRO A 131 -21.40 6.57 -22.40
N LYS A 132 -21.04 6.03 -21.23
CA LYS A 132 -22.04 5.44 -20.33
C LYS A 132 -22.70 6.58 -19.53
N PRO A 133 -23.99 6.47 -19.20
CA PRO A 133 -24.79 7.59 -18.70
C PRO A 133 -24.12 8.16 -17.45
N LYS A 134 -23.86 9.47 -17.49
CA LYS A 134 -23.36 10.23 -16.34
C LYS A 134 -24.33 10.00 -15.19
N LYS A 135 -24.00 9.07 -14.28
CA LYS A 135 -24.57 9.11 -12.92
C LYS A 135 -24.33 10.54 -12.47
N SER A 136 -25.41 11.24 -12.10
CA SER A 136 -25.42 12.65 -11.70
C SER A 136 -24.07 13.05 -11.11
N ALA A 137 -23.40 14.03 -11.73
CA ALA A 137 -22.04 14.39 -11.36
C ALA A 137 -22.02 14.71 -9.87
N LYS A 138 -21.53 13.74 -9.07
CA LYS A 138 -21.52 13.88 -7.63
C LYS A 138 -20.65 15.10 -7.29
N PRO A 139 -20.99 15.84 -6.22
CA PRO A 139 -20.21 17.01 -5.81
C PRO A 139 -18.69 16.72 -5.77
N PRO A 140 -17.81 17.70 -6.09
CA PRO A 140 -16.36 17.47 -6.14
C PRO A 140 -15.76 16.94 -4.83
N ASP A 141 -16.29 17.39 -3.70
CA ASP A 141 -15.97 16.89 -2.36
C ASP A 141 -16.39 15.43 -2.16
N PHE A 142 -17.57 15.03 -2.64
CA PHE A 142 -18.00 13.63 -2.65
C PHE A 142 -16.99 12.77 -3.42
N GLN A 143 -16.60 13.20 -4.63
CA GLN A 143 -15.64 12.45 -5.47
C GLN A 143 -14.24 12.37 -4.82
N ALA A 144 -13.82 13.42 -4.12
CA ALA A 144 -12.55 13.44 -3.40
C ALA A 144 -12.53 12.48 -2.20
N LEU A 145 -13.67 12.33 -1.50
CA LEU A 145 -13.80 11.49 -0.32
C LEU A 145 -13.97 10.00 -0.66
N LEU A 146 -14.98 9.70 -1.46
CA LEU A 146 -15.44 8.33 -1.73
C LEU A 146 -14.79 7.75 -3.00
N GLY A 147 -14.02 8.56 -3.71
CA GLY A 147 -13.66 8.26 -5.09
C GLY A 147 -14.87 8.44 -6.01
N ARG A 148 -14.62 8.51 -7.32
CA ARG A 148 -15.70 8.66 -8.30
C ARG A 148 -16.72 7.51 -8.23
N ASP A 149 -16.28 6.30 -7.85
CA ASP A 149 -17.00 5.08 -8.27
C ASP A 149 -17.04 3.89 -7.28
N ASN A 150 -16.44 3.93 -6.09
CA ASN A 150 -16.47 2.81 -5.13
C ASN A 150 -16.58 3.29 -3.67
N ASP A 151 -17.80 3.24 -3.13
CA ASP A 151 -18.16 3.61 -1.76
C ASP A 151 -18.17 2.42 -0.78
N ASN A 152 -17.63 1.27 -1.18
CA ASN A 152 -17.52 0.10 -0.32
C ASN A 152 -16.56 0.38 0.86
N ASP A 153 -17.02 0.13 2.08
CA ASP A 153 -16.26 0.19 3.33
C ASP A 153 -15.86 -1.20 3.85
N HIS A 154 -16.38 -2.27 3.24
CA HIS A 154 -16.06 -3.66 3.54
C HIS A 154 -15.00 -4.22 2.59
N PHE A 155 -13.73 -4.08 2.96
CA PHE A 155 -12.61 -4.63 2.20
C PHE A 155 -11.45 -5.07 3.09
N VAL A 156 -10.72 -6.10 2.64
CA VAL A 156 -9.45 -6.53 3.24
C VAL A 156 -8.52 -6.95 2.10
N ILE A 157 -7.31 -6.39 2.06
CA ILE A 157 -6.32 -6.71 1.03
C ILE A 157 -4.94 -6.96 1.63
N GLY A 158 -4.25 -7.97 1.10
CA GLY A 158 -2.84 -8.24 1.39
C GLY A 158 -1.94 -7.84 0.24
N VAL A 159 -0.87 -7.10 0.54
CA VAL A 159 0.20 -6.77 -0.42
C VAL A 159 1.48 -7.47 0.02
N LYS A 160 2.09 -8.24 -0.88
CA LYS A 160 3.35 -8.96 -0.64
C LYS A 160 4.44 -8.46 -1.58
N PHE A 161 5.66 -8.36 -1.08
CA PHE A 161 6.85 -8.12 -1.90
C PHE A 161 7.59 -9.45 -2.08
N THR A 162 7.51 -10.01 -3.28
CA THR A 162 8.23 -11.23 -3.69
C THR A 162 9.45 -10.83 -4.53
N ASN A 163 10.55 -11.58 -4.42
CA ASN A 163 11.51 -11.70 -5.51
C ASN A 163 11.50 -13.15 -5.97
#